data_AF-A0A5C4TCP4-F1
#
_entry.id   AF-A0A5C4TCP4-F1
#
_cell.length_a   1.000
_cell.length_b   1.000
_cell.length_c   1.000
_cell.angle_alpha   90.00
_cell.angle_beta   90.00
_cell.angle_gamma   90.00
#
_symmetry.space_group_name_H-M   'P 1'
#
loop_
_entity.id
_entity.type
_entity.pdbx_description
1 polymer ?
#
loop_
_entity_poly.entity_id
_entity_poly.type
_entity_poly.pdbx_seq_one_letter_code
_entity_poly.pdbx_strand_id
1 'polypeptide(L)' 'MIQVKEFVDTDKSYAEKRANEFLAELKEDQIVNICYGSIMKPSPSGTVYPRSTILVVYKTGGEDSK' A
#
# COMPACT_ATOMS: atom_id res chain seq x y z
N MET A 1 1.00 13.67 -11.71
CA MET A 1 0.60 12.33 -12.19
C MET A 1 0.12 11.50 -11.00
N ILE A 2 -0.91 10.66 -11.15
CA ILE A 2 -1.39 9.78 -10.05
C ILE A 2 -0.67 8.44 -10.16
N GLN A 3 -0.25 7.89 -9.01
CA GLN A 3 0.42 6.61 -8.87
C GLN A 3 -0.27 5.78 -7.79
N VAL A 4 -0.09 4.46 -7.87
CA VAL A 4 -0.63 3.50 -6.90
C VAL A 4 0.48 2.57 -6.47
N LYS A 5 0.65 2.40 -5.17
CA LYS A 5 1.58 1.43 -4.58
C LYS A 5 0.81 0.45 -3.71
N GLU A 6 0.99 -0.83 -3.98
CA GLU A 6 0.33 -1.91 -3.25
C GLU A 6 1.30 -2.55 -2.25
N PHE A 7 0.83 -2.74 -1.02
CA PHE A 7 1.51 -3.46 0.05
C PHE A 7 0.70 -4.70 0.38
N VAL A 8 1.22 -5.87 0.01
CA VAL A 8 0.57 -7.16 0.27
C VAL A 8 1.43 -7.99 1.22
N ASP A 9 0.80 -8.49 2.28
CA ASP A 9 1.45 -9.41 3.20
C ASP A 9 0.45 -10.39 3.83
N THR A 10 0.96 -11.55 4.25
CA THR A 10 0.22 -12.49 5.10
C THR A 10 0.06 -11.97 6.53
N ASP A 11 1.02 -11.18 7.02
CA ASP A 11 0.92 -10.48 8.30
C ASP A 11 0.44 -9.04 8.07
N LYS A 12 -0.76 -8.74 8.56
CA LYS A 12 -1.35 -7.40 8.50
C LYS A 12 -0.41 -6.33 9.05
N SER A 13 0.25 -6.60 10.17
CA SER A 13 1.13 -5.66 10.87
C SER A 13 2.34 -5.30 10.00
N TYR A 14 2.83 -6.27 9.23
CA TYR A 14 3.97 -6.06 8.34
C TYR A 14 3.57 -5.28 7.07
N ALA A 15 2.37 -5.54 6.53
CA ALA A 15 1.81 -4.72 5.45
C ALA A 15 1.63 -3.25 5.90
N GLU A 16 1.07 -3.04 7.10
CA GLU A 16 0.89 -1.72 7.71
C GLU A 16 2.22 -1.01 7.93
N LYS A 17 3.21 -1.71 8.49
CA LYS A 17 4.55 -1.14 8.70
C LYS A 17 5.15 -0.61 7.40
N ARG A 18 5.16 -1.43 6.34
CA ARG A 18 5.71 -1.02 5.03
C ARG A 18 4.92 0.11 4.38
N ALA A 19 3.60 0.12 4.54
CA ALA A 19 2.77 1.21 4.05
C ALA A 19 3.08 2.51 4.80
N ASN A 20 3.22 2.47 6.13
CA ASN A 20 3.56 3.63 6.95
C ASN A 20 4.97 4.17 6.65
N GLU A 21 5.96 3.29 6.46
CA GLU A 21 7.31 3.68 6.04
C GLU A 21 7.27 4.44 4.71
N PHE A 22 6.47 3.99 3.74
CA PHE A 22 6.30 4.69 2.48
C PHE A 22 5.52 6.00 2.61
N LEU A 23 4.47 6.03 3.43
CA LEU A 23 3.69 7.25 3.67
C LEU A 23 4.55 8.35 4.32
N ALA A 24 5.55 7.98 5.14
CA ALA A 24 6.49 8.92 5.73
C ALA A 24 7.41 9.60 4.70
N GLU A 25 7.56 9.03 3.50
CA GLU A 25 8.32 9.62 2.39
C GLU A 25 7.49 10.64 1.59
N LEU A 26 6.17 10.71 1.82
CA LEU A 26 5.24 11.57 1.09
C LEU A 26 4.82 12.79 1.93
N LYS A 27 4.58 13.91 1.27
CA LYS A 27 3.86 15.03 1.89
C LYS A 27 2.37 14.70 1.95
N GLU A 28 1.65 15.24 2.95
CA GLU A 28 0.22 14.96 3.14
C GLU A 28 -0.63 15.31 1.91
N ASP A 29 -0.30 16.38 1.19
CA ASP A 29 -1.00 16.84 -0.02
C ASP A 29 -0.79 15.94 -1.25
N GLN A 30 0.27 15.12 -1.21
CA GLN A 30 0.54 14.10 -2.22
C GLN A 30 -0.30 12.85 -2.01
N ILE A 31 -0.84 12.62 -0.81
CA ILE A 31 -1.68 11.46 -0.51
C ILE A 31 -3.09 11.73 -1.03
N VAL A 32 -3.59 10.82 -1.87
CA VAL A 32 -4.93 10.93 -2.46
C VAL A 32 -5.91 10.01 -1.74
N ASN A 33 -5.49 8.77 -1.48
CA ASN A 33 -6.32 7.78 -0.80
C ASN A 33 -5.48 6.64 -0.23
N ILE A 34 -5.97 6.00 0.82
CA ILE A 34 -5.44 4.76 1.38
C ILE A 34 -6.58 3.75 1.47
N CYS A 35 -6.46 2.63 0.76
CA CYS A 35 -7.48 1.59 0.76
C CYS A 35 -6.97 0.32 1.44
N TYR A 36 -7.77 -0.23 2.35
CA TYR A 36 -7.49 -1.50 3.02
C TYR A 36 -8.35 -2.60 2.40
N GLY A 37 -7.75 -3.75 2.16
CA GLY A 37 -8.41 -4.92 1.61
C GLY A 37 -7.82 -6.21 2.16
N SER A 38 -8.50 -7.31 1.87
CA SER A 38 -7.97 -8.64 2.09
C SER A 38 -8.24 -9.49 0.85
N ILE A 39 -7.21 -10.20 0.39
CA ILE A 39 -7.31 -11.14 -0.72
C ILE A 39 -7.05 -12.56 -0.21
N MET A 40 -7.95 -13.47 -0.58
CA MET A 40 -7.76 -14.89 -0.37
C MET A 40 -6.94 -15.41 -1.55
N LYS A 41 -5.65 -15.75 -1.35
CA LYS A 41 -4.83 -16.38 -2.39
C LYS A 41 -4.61 -17.86 -2.04
N PRO A 42 -4.98 -18.80 -2.92
CA PRO A 42 -4.63 -20.20 -2.73
C PRO A 42 -3.11 -20.35 -2.84
N SER A 43 -2.51 -21.02 -1.87
CA SER A 43 -1.12 -21.45 -1.97
C SER A 43 -1.00 -22.66 -2.90
N PRO A 44 0.18 -22.95 -3.47
CA PRO A 44 0.42 -24.16 -4.26
C PRO A 44 0.10 -25.47 -3.51
N SER A 45 0.10 -25.42 -2.17
CA SER A 45 -0.23 -26.53 -1.27
C SER A 45 -1.75 -26.69 -1.02
N GLY A 46 -2.59 -25.86 -1.65
CA GLY A 46 -4.05 -25.88 -1.47
C GLY A 46 -4.55 -25.11 -0.24
N THR A 47 -3.67 -24.69 0.67
CA THR A 47 -4.07 -23.87 1.82
C THR A 47 -4.35 -22.43 1.39
N VAL A 48 -5.53 -21.92 1.74
CA VAL A 48 -5.93 -20.53 1.50
C VAL A 48 -5.57 -19.70 2.72
N TYR A 49 -4.67 -18.74 2.56
CA TYR A 49 -4.36 -17.77 3.61
C TYR A 49 -4.91 -16.40 3.22
N PRO A 50 -5.59 -15.69 4.14
CA PRO A 50 -5.92 -14.29 3.91
C PRO A 50 -4.62 -13.48 3.85
N ARG A 51 -4.47 -12.66 2.82
CA ARG A 51 -3.42 -11.65 2.73
C ARG A 51 -4.04 -10.29 2.92
N SER A 52 -3.45 -9.48 3.79
CA SER A 52 -3.81 -8.08 3.93
C SER A 52 -3.21 -7.31 2.77
N THR A 53 -4.00 -6.41 2.20
CA THR A 53 -3.58 -5.52 1.10
C THR A 53 -3.84 -4.09 1.50
N ILE A 54 -2.83 -3.23 1.40
CA ILE A 54 -2.95 -1.79 1.58
C ILE A 54 -2.54 -1.13 0.27
N LEU A 55 -3.42 -0.32 -0.29
CA LEU A 55 -3.18 0.42 -1.52
C LEU A 55 -3.04 1.89 -1.16
N VAL A 56 -1.90 2.48 -1.49
CA VAL A 56 -1.66 3.92 -1.35
C VAL A 56 -1.75 4.55 -2.73
N VAL A 57 -2.73 5.44 -2.91
CA VAL A 57 -2.89 6.27 -4.11
C VAL A 57 -2.29 7.64 -3.81
N TYR A 58 -1.32 8.06 -4.62
CA TYR A 58 -0.54 9.26 -4.36
C TYR A 58 -0.19 10.00 -5.65
N LYS A 59 0.22 11.26 -5.54
CA LYS A 59 0.66 12.10 -6.66
C LYS A 59 2.18 12.09 -6.76
N THR A 60 2.70 11.85 -7.95
CA THR A 60 4.09 12.15 -8.32
C THR A 60 4.10 13.32 -9.29
N GLY A 61 4.89 14.34 -9.01
CA GLY A 61 4.91 15.59 -9.79
C GLY A 61 4.25 16.79 -9.11
N GLY A 62 4.30 16.85 -7.77
CA GLY A 62 4.40 18.13 -7.08
C GLY A 62 5.87 18.49 -7.03
N GLU A 63 6.46 18.90 -8.16
CA GLU A 63 7.64 19.75 -8.09
C GLU A 63 7.19 21.01 -7.34
N ASP A 64 7.54 21.12 -6.06
CA ASP A 64 8.00 22.42 -5.60
C ASP A 64 9.29 22.68 -6.39
N SER A 65 9.15 23.20 -7.61
CA SER A 65 10.23 23.93 -8.25
C SER A 65 10.47 25.17 -7.39
N LYS A 66 11.32 25.05 -6.37
CA LYS A 66 12.03 26.20 -5.81
C LYS A 66 13.30 25.81 -5.08
#